data_AF-A0A7V4I9N1-F1
#
_entry.id   AF-A0A7V4I9N1-F1
#
_cell.length_a   1.000
_cell.length_b   1.000
_cell.length_c   1.000
_cell.angle_alpha   90.00
_cell.angle_beta   90.00
_cell.angle_gamma   90.00
#
_symmetry.space_group_name_H-M   'P 1'
#
loop_
_entity.id
_entity.type
_entity.pdbx_description
1 polymer ?
#
loop_
_entity_poly.entity_id
_entity_poly.type
_entity_poly.pdbx_seq_one_letter_code
_entity_poly.pdbx_strand_id
1 'polypeptide(L)'
;MAVLDKAQHIRNTGLVLKVMADTFPELQLIVTGSSGFDLINKIASPLKGRSRLFHLYPLSFEEALQVKNLLSLKAAPEQIMRFGLYPEVFNKSDEEAIKELNNLSVNYLYKDLLMFENLRRSDLIRNLVKAPALQTGSEVSLNNLSNMLGENIHTIKNILNCLKKHL
;
A
#
# COMPACT_ATOMS: atom_id res chain seq x y z
N MET A 1 2.27 -13.86 23.88
CA MET A 1 2.01 -13.23 22.56
C MET A 1 3.22 -12.40 22.19
N ALA A 2 3.68 -12.48 20.94
CA ALA A 2 4.75 -11.62 20.40
C ALA A 2 4.28 -10.95 19.11
N VAL A 3 4.71 -9.70 18.91
CA VAL A 3 4.34 -8.88 17.75
C VAL A 3 5.59 -8.51 16.98
N LEU A 4 5.59 -8.77 15.68
CA LEU A 4 6.69 -8.47 14.76
C LEU A 4 6.21 -7.44 13.76
N ASP A 5 6.69 -6.20 13.90
CA ASP A 5 6.35 -5.10 13.00
C ASP A 5 7.28 -5.08 11.77
N LYS A 6 6.72 -4.75 10.60
CA LYS A 6 7.44 -4.61 9.31
C LYS A 6 8.32 -5.82 8.96
N ALA A 7 7.77 -7.02 9.13
CA ALA A 7 8.52 -8.26 9.00
C ALA A 7 9.02 -8.54 7.57
N GLN A 8 8.56 -7.80 6.55
CA GLN A 8 9.11 -7.81 5.19
C GLN A 8 10.59 -7.41 5.11
N HIS A 9 11.11 -6.67 6.10
CA HIS A 9 12.53 -6.31 6.14
C HIS A 9 13.42 -7.40 6.73
N ILE A 10 12.84 -8.42 7.36
CA ILE A 10 13.59 -9.56 7.89
C ILE A 10 13.97 -10.47 6.73
N ARG A 11 15.23 -10.92 6.69
CA ARG A 11 15.64 -11.90 5.68
C ARG A 11 15.04 -13.27 6.03
N ASN A 12 14.51 -13.96 5.02
CA ASN A 12 13.90 -15.29 5.18
C ASN A 12 12.77 -15.33 6.22
N THR A 13 11.96 -14.26 6.33
CA THR A 13 10.90 -14.10 7.35
C THR A 13 10.01 -15.34 7.48
N GLY A 14 9.57 -15.95 6.38
CA GLY A 14 8.72 -17.13 6.42
C GLY A 14 9.36 -18.33 7.13
N LEU A 15 10.67 -18.56 6.95
CA LEU A 15 11.39 -19.63 7.64
C LEU A 15 11.58 -19.32 9.12
N VAL A 16 11.94 -18.07 9.45
CA VAL A 16 12.08 -17.61 10.85
C VAL A 16 10.77 -17.81 11.60
N LEU A 17 9.66 -17.35 11.04
CA LEU A 17 8.34 -17.51 11.64
C LEU A 17 7.95 -18.97 11.77
N LYS A 18 8.29 -19.82 10.79
CA LYS A 18 8.06 -21.26 10.86
C LYS A 18 8.80 -21.88 12.04
N VAL A 19 10.09 -21.59 12.19
CA VAL A 19 10.89 -22.09 13.32
C VAL A 19 10.31 -21.61 14.66
N MET A 20 9.93 -20.35 14.77
CA MET A 20 9.32 -19.82 16.00
C MET A 20 8.00 -20.54 16.32
N ALA A 21 7.13 -20.73 15.33
CA ALA A 21 5.85 -21.42 15.51
C ALA A 21 6.03 -22.91 15.83
N ASP A 22 7.02 -23.58 15.23
CA ASP A 22 7.36 -24.99 15.50
C ASP A 22 7.99 -25.19 16.88
N THR A 23 8.80 -24.23 17.33
CA THR A 23 9.54 -24.31 18.60
C THR A 23 8.68 -23.88 19.79
N PHE A 24 7.74 -22.96 19.58
CA PHE A 24 6.89 -22.39 20.63
C PHE A 24 5.39 -22.51 20.25
N PRO A 25 4.77 -23.70 20.34
CA PRO A 25 3.39 -23.92 19.90
C PRO A 25 2.35 -23.06 20.61
N GLU A 26 2.59 -22.71 21.88
CA GLU A 26 1.73 -21.87 22.70
C GLU A 26 1.91 -20.36 22.43
N LEU A 27 2.92 -19.98 21.63
CA LEU A 27 3.19 -18.57 21.34
C LEU A 27 2.31 -18.07 20.19
N GLN A 28 1.35 -17.21 20.52
CA GLN A 28 0.65 -16.41 19.52
C GLN A 28 1.61 -15.38 18.89
N LEU A 29 1.81 -15.48 17.58
CA LEU A 29 2.59 -14.54 16.77
C LEU A 29 1.66 -13.65 15.94
N ILE A 30 1.83 -12.33 16.07
CA ILE A 30 1.21 -11.34 15.21
C ILE A 30 2.30 -10.70 14.37
N VAL A 31 2.11 -10.66 13.05
CA VAL A 31 3.12 -10.18 12.11
C VAL A 31 2.47 -9.16 11.21
N THR A 32 3.08 -7.98 11.07
CA THR A 32 2.61 -6.91 10.18
C THR A 32 3.58 -6.70 9.02
N GLY A 33 3.08 -6.07 7.96
CA GLY A 33 3.92 -5.55 6.88
C GLY A 33 3.15 -4.77 5.84
N SER A 34 3.82 -3.80 5.22
CA SER A 34 3.24 -2.89 4.22
C SER A 34 3.16 -3.53 2.83
N SER A 35 4.10 -4.42 2.48
CA SER A 35 4.18 -5.05 1.16
C SER A 35 3.42 -6.37 1.14
N GLY A 36 2.11 -6.29 0.88
CA GLY A 36 1.22 -7.43 0.87
C GLY A 36 1.72 -8.59 0.01
N PHE A 37 2.04 -8.37 -1.27
CA PHE A 37 2.22 -9.48 -2.21
C PHE A 37 3.46 -10.37 -1.95
N ASP A 38 4.65 -9.80 -1.80
CA ASP A 38 5.87 -10.59 -1.56
C ASP A 38 5.95 -11.15 -0.16
N LEU A 39 5.43 -10.41 0.83
CA LEU A 39 5.36 -10.89 2.20
C LEU A 39 4.42 -12.08 2.29
N ILE A 40 3.23 -12.00 1.70
CA ILE A 40 2.28 -13.11 1.62
C ILE A 40 2.92 -14.31 0.92
N ASN A 41 3.57 -14.13 -0.24
CA ASN A 41 4.19 -15.26 -0.94
C ASN A 41 5.33 -15.90 -0.15
N LYS A 42 6.19 -15.11 0.51
CA LYS A 42 7.33 -15.60 1.31
C LYS A 42 6.93 -16.21 2.64
N ILE A 43 5.85 -15.74 3.27
CA ILE A 43 5.38 -16.18 4.59
C ILE A 43 4.31 -17.28 4.49
N ALA A 44 3.38 -17.19 3.53
CA ALA A 44 2.23 -18.09 3.47
C ALA A 44 2.60 -19.52 3.10
N SER A 45 3.65 -19.73 2.30
CA SER A 45 4.08 -21.09 1.93
C SER A 45 4.66 -21.85 3.15
N PRO A 46 5.63 -21.31 3.93
CA PRO A 46 6.13 -21.97 5.13
C PRO A 46 5.11 -22.17 6.26
N LEU A 47 4.13 -21.26 6.37
CA LEU A 47 3.11 -21.27 7.43
C LEU A 47 1.74 -21.78 6.97
N LYS A 48 1.66 -22.45 5.81
CA LYS A 48 0.41 -22.91 5.22
C LYS A 48 -0.42 -23.73 6.23
N GLY A 49 -1.68 -23.34 6.43
CA GLY A 49 -2.60 -23.95 7.41
C GLY A 49 -2.48 -23.42 8.84
N ARG A 50 -1.35 -22.79 9.21
CA ARG A 50 -1.03 -22.31 10.57
C ARG A 50 -1.10 -20.80 10.73
N SER A 51 -1.14 -20.05 9.63
CA SER A 51 -1.37 -18.61 9.64
C SER A 51 -2.82 -18.27 9.26
N ARG A 52 -3.24 -17.07 9.68
CA ARG A 52 -4.43 -16.38 9.18
C ARG A 52 -3.96 -15.03 8.66
N LEU A 53 -4.38 -14.70 7.44
CA LEU A 53 -4.03 -13.45 6.79
C LEU A 53 -5.18 -12.46 6.96
N PHE A 54 -4.87 -11.25 7.39
CA PHE A 54 -5.81 -10.15 7.49
C PHE A 54 -5.30 -8.99 6.66
N HIS A 55 -6.17 -8.43 5.83
CA HIS A 55 -5.90 -7.20 5.09
C HIS A 55 -6.56 -6.04 5.85
N LEU A 56 -5.77 -5.04 6.20
CA LEU A 56 -6.27 -3.80 6.81
C LEU A 56 -6.44 -2.76 5.71
N TYR A 57 -7.69 -2.52 5.34
CA TYR A 57 -8.06 -1.49 4.38
C TYR A 57 -8.21 -0.12 5.09
N PRO A 58 -8.24 0.99 4.33
CA PRO A 58 -8.75 2.26 4.84
C PRO A 58 -10.15 2.09 5.45
N LEU A 59 -10.58 3.05 6.27
CA LEU A 59 -11.89 2.99 6.91
C LEU A 59 -12.97 2.75 5.84
N SER A 60 -13.82 1.77 6.09
CA SER A 60 -15.06 1.63 5.36
C SER A 60 -15.95 2.86 5.63
N PHE A 61 -16.94 3.06 4.76
CA PHE A 61 -17.93 4.13 4.99
C PHE A 61 -18.67 3.94 6.33
N GLU A 62 -18.92 2.69 6.73
CA GLU A 62 -19.56 2.36 8.01
C GLU A 62 -18.66 2.68 9.21
N GLU A 63 -17.37 2.36 9.15
CA GLU A 63 -16.40 2.75 10.20
C GLU A 63 -16.23 4.27 10.25
N ALA A 64 -16.22 4.94 9.09
CA ALA A 64 -16.18 6.40 9.03
C ALA A 64 -17.40 7.04 9.72
N LEU A 65 -18.58 6.42 9.62
CA LEU A 65 -19.81 6.88 10.30
C LEU A 65 -19.74 6.79 11.82
N GLN A 66 -18.84 5.95 12.37
CA GLN A 66 -18.60 5.89 13.82
C GLN A 66 -17.78 7.09 14.31
N VAL A 67 -17.06 7.76 13.41
CA VAL A 67 -16.18 8.89 13.72
C VAL A 67 -16.82 10.24 13.33
N LYS A 68 -17.52 10.31 12.19
CA LYS A 68 -18.25 11.49 11.72
C LYS A 68 -19.72 11.14 11.50
N ASN A 69 -20.62 12.07 11.77
CA ASN A 69 -22.04 11.87 11.49
C ASN A 69 -22.32 11.77 9.97
N LEU A 70 -23.47 11.18 9.63
CA LEU A 70 -23.89 10.94 8.25
C LEU A 70 -23.96 12.21 7.39
N LEU A 71 -24.44 13.32 7.97
CA LEU A 71 -24.60 14.58 7.23
C LEU A 71 -23.23 15.15 6.85
N SER A 72 -22.28 15.16 7.79
CA SER A 72 -20.91 15.62 7.54
C SER A 72 -20.20 14.76 6.49
N LEU A 73 -20.36 13.44 6.52
CA LEU A 73 -19.77 12.55 5.52
C LEU A 73 -20.39 12.73 4.14
N LYS A 74 -21.72 12.83 4.05
CA LYS A 74 -22.42 13.09 2.78
C LYS A 74 -22.14 14.48 2.21
N ALA A 75 -21.78 15.45 3.05
CA ALA A 75 -21.39 16.78 2.65
C ALA A 75 -19.92 16.90 2.22
N ALA A 76 -19.10 15.85 2.43
CA ALA A 76 -17.67 15.85 2.13
C ALA A 76 -17.24 14.85 1.01
N PRO A 77 -18.01 14.65 -0.07
CA PRO A 77 -17.64 13.68 -1.10
C PRO A 77 -16.35 14.08 -1.81
N GLU A 78 -16.12 15.38 -2.01
CA GLU A 78 -14.88 15.88 -2.61
C GLU A 78 -13.65 15.55 -1.76
N GLN A 79 -13.73 15.79 -0.45
CA GLN A 79 -12.64 15.49 0.48
C GLN A 79 -12.31 13.98 0.48
N ILE A 80 -13.34 13.13 0.49
CA ILE A 80 -13.19 11.67 0.47
C ILE A 80 -12.60 11.21 -0.86
N MET A 81 -13.03 11.76 -2.00
CA MET A 81 -12.47 11.41 -3.31
C MET A 81 -11.01 11.87 -3.47
N ARG A 82 -10.64 13.02 -2.89
CA ARG A 82 -9.29 13.58 -2.99
C ARG A 82 -8.29 12.90 -2.06
N PHE A 83 -8.70 12.60 -0.83
CA PHE A 83 -7.77 12.15 0.22
C PHE A 83 -8.04 10.72 0.73
N GLY A 84 -9.16 10.12 0.34
CA GLY A 84 -9.58 8.81 0.79
C GLY A 84 -10.01 8.77 2.25
N LEU A 85 -10.12 7.55 2.78
CA LEU A 85 -10.55 7.26 4.15
C LEU A 85 -9.42 6.65 4.98
N TYR A 86 -8.16 6.98 4.67
CA TYR A 86 -7.03 6.50 5.46
C TYR A 86 -7.13 7.07 6.89
N PRO A 87 -7.04 6.24 7.95
CA PRO A 87 -7.34 6.67 9.32
C PRO A 87 -6.58 7.92 9.76
N GLU A 88 -5.29 8.03 9.41
CA GLU A 88 -4.45 9.17 9.79
C GLU A 88 -4.74 10.46 9.00
N VAL A 89 -5.56 10.39 7.95
CA VAL A 89 -5.87 11.50 7.02
C VAL A 89 -7.33 11.95 7.15
N PHE A 90 -8.25 11.02 7.40
CA PHE A 90 -9.70 11.22 7.34
C PHE A 90 -10.26 12.43 8.15
N ASN A 91 -9.62 12.76 9.28
CA ASN A 91 -10.05 13.84 10.17
C ASN A 91 -9.19 15.10 10.09
N LYS A 92 -8.29 15.19 9.11
CA LYS A 92 -7.38 16.33 8.97
C LYS A 92 -7.95 17.40 8.04
N SER A 93 -7.46 18.63 8.21
CA SER A 93 -7.69 19.70 7.23
C SER A 93 -7.03 19.36 5.89
N ASP A 94 -7.42 20.01 4.79
CA ASP A 94 -6.83 19.77 3.47
C ASP A 94 -5.29 19.91 3.48
N GLU A 95 -4.76 20.94 4.13
CA GLU A 95 -3.31 21.18 4.21
C GLU A 95 -2.58 20.05 4.96
N GLU A 96 -3.13 19.63 6.09
CA GLU A 96 -2.59 18.54 6.89
C GLU A 96 -2.73 17.19 6.19
N ALA A 97 -3.87 16.93 5.52
CA ALA A 97 -4.11 15.73 4.73
C ALA A 97 -3.08 15.60 3.60
N ILE A 98 -2.81 16.70 2.87
CA ILE A 98 -1.78 16.75 1.84
C ILE A 98 -0.40 16.44 2.42
N LYS A 99 -0.05 17.06 3.55
CA LYS A 99 1.24 16.83 4.22
C LYS A 99 1.40 15.35 4.59
N GLU A 100 0.36 14.73 5.13
CA GLU A 100 0.43 13.34 5.59
C GLU A 100 0.42 12.33 4.46
N LEU A 101 -0.38 12.54 3.42
CA LEU A 101 -0.31 11.70 2.24
C LEU A 101 1.06 11.76 1.56
N ASN A 102 1.70 12.94 1.55
CA ASN A 102 3.07 13.07 1.07
C ASN A 102 4.06 12.30 1.96
N ASN A 103 3.94 12.41 3.29
CA ASN A 103 4.76 11.66 4.24
C ASN A 103 4.60 10.14 4.04
N LEU A 104 3.36 9.66 3.94
CA LEU A 104 3.05 8.24 3.72
C LEU A 104 3.62 7.75 2.38
N SER A 105 3.45 8.54 1.32
CA SER A 105 3.97 8.22 -0.02
C SER A 105 5.50 8.11 -0.01
N VAL A 106 6.20 9.00 0.70
CA VAL A 106 7.66 8.97 0.80
C VAL A 106 8.16 7.82 1.66
N ASN A 107 7.57 7.64 2.84
CA ASN A 107 8.09 6.71 3.84
C ASN A 107 7.76 5.25 3.54
N TYR A 108 6.64 4.98 2.89
CA TYR A 108 6.16 3.62 2.63
C TYR A 108 6.20 3.29 1.14
N LEU A 109 5.50 4.05 0.29
CA LEU A 109 5.37 3.70 -1.12
C LEU A 109 6.70 3.80 -1.88
N TYR A 110 7.35 4.97 -1.89
CA TYR A 110 8.59 5.15 -2.65
C TYR A 110 9.74 4.33 -2.07
N LYS A 111 9.85 4.24 -0.75
CA LYS A 111 10.90 3.44 -0.10
C LYS A 111 10.78 1.96 -0.47
N ASP A 112 9.58 1.39 -0.40
CA ASP A 112 9.37 -0.03 -0.70
C ASP A 112 9.54 -0.30 -2.22
N LEU A 113 9.06 0.57 -3.09
CA LEU A 113 9.21 0.43 -4.55
C LEU A 113 10.66 0.55 -5.02
N LEU A 114 11.44 1.49 -4.46
CA LEU A 114 12.85 1.67 -4.80
C LEU A 114 13.70 0.48 -4.35
N MET A 115 13.33 -0.16 -3.24
CA MET A 115 13.99 -1.39 -2.77
C MET A 115 13.69 -2.61 -3.64
N PHE A 116 12.56 -2.64 -4.35
CA PHE A 116 12.11 -3.84 -5.04
C PHE A 116 12.82 -4.10 -6.38
N GLU A 117 13.15 -3.07 -7.14
CA GLU A 117 13.59 -3.24 -8.53
C GLU A 117 14.88 -2.48 -8.90
N ASN A 118 15.67 -1.99 -7.93
CA ASN A 118 16.84 -1.14 -8.25
C ASN A 118 16.44 -0.01 -9.23
N LEU A 119 15.20 0.49 -9.11
CA LEU A 119 14.64 1.46 -10.05
C LEU A 119 15.39 2.79 -9.85
N ARG A 120 16.44 2.97 -10.63
CA ARG A 120 17.30 4.18 -10.63
C ARG A 120 16.56 5.46 -11.07
N ARG A 121 15.25 5.38 -11.35
CA ARG A 121 14.42 6.48 -11.89
C ARG A 121 13.22 6.76 -10.98
N SER A 122 13.49 7.28 -9.78
CA SER A 122 12.46 7.73 -8.82
C SER A 122 11.44 8.69 -9.42
N ASP A 123 11.89 9.54 -10.35
CA ASP A 123 11.07 10.57 -10.98
C ASP A 123 10.00 9.97 -11.89
N LEU A 124 10.33 8.89 -12.61
CA LEU A 124 9.39 8.18 -13.46
C LEU A 124 8.26 7.56 -12.64
N ILE A 125 8.58 6.94 -11.50
CA ILE A 125 7.58 6.35 -10.58
C ILE A 125 6.64 7.45 -10.07
N ARG A 126 7.20 8.56 -9.59
CA ARG A 126 6.41 9.70 -9.08
C ARG A 126 5.47 10.26 -10.15
N ASN A 127 5.95 10.42 -11.38
CA ASN A 127 5.14 10.94 -12.47
C ASN A 127 4.08 9.93 -12.92
N LEU A 128 4.42 8.63 -12.91
CA LEU A 128 3.49 7.57 -13.27
C LEU A 128 2.39 7.35 -12.22
N VAL A 129 2.65 7.58 -10.93
CA VAL A 129 1.59 7.55 -9.90
C VAL A 129 0.62 8.72 -10.06
N LYS A 130 1.11 9.88 -10.51
CA LYS A 130 0.28 11.08 -10.75
C LYS A 130 -0.52 11.00 -12.05
N ALA A 131 0.02 10.39 -13.11
CA ALA A 131 -0.58 10.43 -14.44
C ALA A 131 -2.00 9.80 -14.54
N PRO A 132 -2.32 8.70 -13.84
CA PRO A 132 -3.69 8.18 -13.75
C PRO A 132 -4.63 9.11 -12.98
N ALA A 133 -4.14 9.78 -11.94
CA ALA A 133 -4.93 10.74 -11.17
C ALA A 133 -5.32 11.98 -11.99
N LEU A 134 -4.59 12.28 -13.05
CA LEU A 134 -4.91 13.35 -14.01
C LEU A 134 -5.89 12.90 -15.11
N GLN A 135 -6.24 11.62 -15.17
CA GLN A 135 -7.14 11.02 -16.16
C GLN A 135 -8.42 10.45 -15.51
N THR A 136 -8.86 11.05 -14.41
CA THR A 136 -10.07 10.60 -13.69
C THR A 136 -11.29 10.59 -14.61
N GLY A 137 -11.92 9.42 -14.75
CA GLY A 137 -13.12 9.22 -15.58
C GLY A 137 -12.87 8.75 -17.01
N SER A 138 -11.62 8.49 -17.42
CA SER A 138 -11.28 7.92 -18.73
C SER A 138 -10.40 6.67 -18.61
N GLU A 139 -10.44 5.78 -19.60
CA GLU A 139 -9.56 4.61 -19.63
C GLU A 139 -8.10 5.03 -19.83
N VAL A 140 -7.22 4.56 -18.95
CA VAL A 140 -5.79 4.88 -19.01
C VAL A 140 -5.12 4.00 -20.05
N SER A 141 -4.74 4.60 -21.19
CA SER A 141 -3.99 3.92 -22.25
C SER A 141 -2.49 3.92 -21.97
N LEU A 142 -1.84 2.76 -22.09
CA LEU A 142 -0.37 2.64 -21.98
C LEU A 142 0.36 3.50 -23.01
N ASN A 143 -0.22 3.68 -24.19
CA ASN A 143 0.35 4.53 -25.25
C ASN A 143 0.32 6.01 -24.84
N ASN A 144 -0.78 6.45 -24.22
CA ASN A 144 -0.88 7.83 -23.73
C ASN A 144 0.13 8.09 -22.62
N LEU A 145 0.25 7.16 -21.66
CA LEU A 145 1.25 7.26 -20.61
C LEU A 145 2.68 7.25 -21.17
N SER A 146 2.96 6.43 -22.19
CA SER A 146 4.26 6.37 -22.88
C SER A 146 4.62 7.69 -23.51
N ASN A 147 3.69 8.29 -24.25
CA ASN A 147 3.89 9.58 -24.89
C ASN A 147 4.04 10.72 -23.86
N MET A 148 3.22 10.72 -22.79
CA MET A 148 3.26 11.75 -21.75
C MET A 148 4.55 11.71 -20.93
N LEU A 149 5.06 10.52 -20.63
CA LEU A 149 6.24 10.33 -19.78
C LEU A 149 7.54 10.20 -20.58
N GLY A 150 7.47 10.12 -21.91
CA GLY A 150 8.64 9.98 -22.79
C GLY A 150 9.37 8.65 -22.63
N GLU A 151 8.65 7.58 -22.26
CA GLU A 151 9.24 6.29 -21.89
C GLU A 151 8.62 5.15 -22.68
N ASN A 152 9.37 4.05 -22.84
CA ASN A 152 8.88 2.87 -23.57
C ASN A 152 7.65 2.26 -22.87
N ILE A 153 6.64 1.88 -23.67
CA ILE A 153 5.42 1.18 -23.23
C ILE A 153 5.73 -0.02 -22.31
N HIS A 154 6.76 -0.81 -22.62
CA HIS A 154 7.18 -1.94 -21.80
C HIS A 154 7.66 -1.50 -20.42
N THR A 155 8.44 -0.42 -20.33
CA THR A 155 8.91 0.15 -19.05
C THR A 155 7.73 0.61 -18.21
N ILE A 156 6.78 1.34 -18.80
CA ILE A 156 5.58 1.80 -18.10
C ILE A 156 4.73 0.63 -17.63
N LYS A 157 4.52 -0.38 -18.48
CA LYS A 157 3.77 -1.58 -18.12
C LYS A 157 4.43 -2.32 -16.96
N ASN A 158 5.75 -2.45 -16.96
CA ASN A 158 6.49 -3.10 -15.88
C ASN A 158 6.35 -2.34 -14.56
N ILE A 159 6.50 -1.01 -14.58
CA ILE A 159 6.33 -0.18 -13.37
C ILE A 159 4.87 -0.20 -12.89
N LEU A 160 3.88 -0.13 -13.77
CA LEU A 160 2.46 -0.28 -13.39
C LEU A 160 2.16 -1.63 -12.78
N ASN A 161 2.72 -2.72 -13.33
CA ASN A 161 2.59 -4.04 -12.75
C ASN A 161 3.26 -4.15 -11.39
N CYS A 162 4.40 -3.47 -11.19
CA CYS A 162 5.04 -3.35 -9.90
C CYS A 162 4.14 -2.61 -8.89
N LEU A 163 3.61 -1.43 -9.27
CA LEU A 163 2.67 -0.67 -8.46
C LEU A 163 1.44 -1.49 -8.05
N LYS A 164 0.84 -2.23 -9.00
CA LYS A 164 -0.31 -3.12 -8.73
C LYS A 164 -0.03 -4.27 -7.76
N LYS A 165 1.23 -4.66 -7.56
CA LYS A 165 1.60 -5.69 -6.58
C LYS A 165 1.77 -5.11 -5.17
N HIS A 166 1.95 -3.79 -5.06
CA HIS A 166 2.22 -3.10 -3.80
C HIS A 166 1.07 -2.20 -3.32
N LEU A 167 0.07 -1.96 -4.16
CA LEU A 167 -1.23 -1.32 -3.85
C LEU A 167 -2.31 -2.38 -3.74
#